data_AF-S9S3K1-F1
#
_entry.id   AF-S9S3K1-F1
#
_cell.length_a   1.000
_cell.length_b   1.000
_cell.length_c   1.000
_cell.angle_alpha   90.00
_cell.angle_beta   90.00
_cell.angle_gamma   90.00
#
_symmetry.space_group_name_H-M   'P 1'
#
loop_
_entity.id
_entity.type
_entity.pdbx_description
1 polymer ?
#
loop_
_entity_poly.entity_id
_entity_poly.type
_entity_poly.pdbx_seq_one_letter_code
_entity_poly.pdbx_strand_id
1 'polypeptide(L)'
;MCSWDEHIANTRALFAAMSDTGAEVLLSLHPKSRPETYRDEADIVGAHILVEPLRDVLPLADIFVSTYSSTVRWAAMLGIATIIADFTGLNYRMYDHLTSLSVVRDQADLKKVLTSLVRDDTSRGAVAAALREDASLIGVLDGQACRRIYAIALSLCGQVQE
;
A
#
# COMPACT_ATOMS: atom_id res chain seq x y z
N MET A 1 14.28 6.26 14.82
CA MET A 1 13.66 7.46 14.21
C MET A 1 14.77 8.20 13.50
N CYS A 2 14.60 8.50 12.21
CA CYS A 2 15.53 9.34 11.46
C CYS A 2 15.32 10.82 11.84
N SER A 3 16.32 11.64 11.52
CA SER A 3 16.20 13.09 11.59
C SER A 3 15.17 13.62 10.60
N TRP A 4 14.75 14.87 10.78
CA TRP A 4 13.81 15.52 9.85
C TRP A 4 14.39 15.63 8.43
N ASP A 5 15.68 15.97 8.31
CA ASP A 5 16.35 16.09 7.03
C ASP A 5 16.43 14.75 6.30
N GLU A 6 16.74 13.66 7.02
CA GLU A 6 16.70 12.31 6.47
C GLU A 6 15.28 11.89 6.06
N HIS A 7 14.26 12.24 6.83
CA HIS A 7 12.86 11.97 6.49
C HIS A 7 12.46 12.65 5.18
N ILE A 8 12.78 13.93 5.02
CA ILE A 8 12.49 14.68 3.79
C ILE A 8 13.33 14.15 2.61
N ALA A 9 14.61 13.83 2.82
CA ALA A 9 15.45 13.25 1.79
C ALA A 9 14.89 11.89 1.29
N ASN A 10 14.50 11.01 2.20
CA ASN A 10 13.88 9.73 1.86
C ASN A 10 12.53 9.92 1.16
N THR A 11 11.73 10.88 1.59
CA THR A 11 10.45 11.22 0.94
C THR A 11 10.68 11.69 -0.50
N ARG A 12 11.66 12.57 -0.73
CA ARG A 12 12.03 13.04 -2.08
C ARG A 12 12.51 11.88 -2.96
N ALA A 13 13.36 11.00 -2.42
CA ALA A 13 13.85 9.83 -3.14
C ALA A 13 12.71 8.88 -3.54
N LEU A 14 11.76 8.65 -2.63
CA LEU A 14 10.55 7.86 -2.86
C LEU A 14 9.70 8.47 -3.98
N PHE A 15 9.39 9.76 -3.88
CA PHE A 15 8.56 10.48 -4.85
C PHE A 15 9.18 10.52 -6.24
N ALA A 16 10.49 10.78 -6.32
CA ALA A 16 11.23 10.76 -7.59
C ALA A 16 11.24 9.37 -8.24
N ALA A 17 11.48 8.31 -7.45
CA ALA A 17 11.48 6.94 -7.98
C ALA A 17 10.12 6.53 -8.55
N MET A 18 9.01 7.00 -7.95
CA MET A 18 7.66 6.73 -8.45
C MET A 18 7.36 7.51 -9.73
N SER A 19 7.67 8.80 -9.75
CA SER A 19 7.29 9.70 -10.85
C SER A 19 8.11 9.45 -12.13
N ASP A 20 9.36 8.98 -12.00
CA ASP A 20 10.22 8.59 -13.12
C ASP A 20 9.67 7.42 -13.97
N THR A 21 8.62 6.74 -13.50
CA THR A 21 8.02 5.60 -14.21
C THR A 21 7.01 5.99 -15.27
N GLY A 22 6.51 7.24 -15.23
CA GLY A 22 5.42 7.72 -16.08
C GLY A 22 4.01 7.33 -15.59
N ALA A 23 3.89 6.67 -14.44
CA ALA A 23 2.62 6.42 -13.78
C ALA A 23 2.08 7.69 -13.09
N GLU A 24 0.76 7.78 -12.96
CA GLU A 24 0.13 8.79 -12.11
C GLU A 24 0.35 8.45 -10.64
N VAL A 25 0.89 9.40 -9.87
CA VAL A 25 1.28 9.18 -8.47
C VAL A 25 0.30 9.89 -7.54
N LEU A 26 -0.40 9.11 -6.72
CA LEU A 26 -1.30 9.59 -5.68
C LEU A 26 -0.68 9.40 -4.29
N LEU A 27 -0.56 10.48 -3.52
CA LEU A 27 0.08 10.50 -2.22
C LEU A 27 -0.97 10.52 -1.10
N SER A 28 -1.20 9.37 -0.48
CA SER A 28 -2.01 9.26 0.74
C SER A 28 -1.12 9.49 1.97
N LEU A 29 -1.15 10.71 2.52
CA LEU A 29 -0.37 11.04 3.71
C LEU A 29 -0.98 10.47 4.99
N HIS A 30 -0.13 10.19 5.98
CA HIS A 30 -0.60 9.78 7.31
C HIS A 30 -1.46 10.89 7.94
N PRO A 31 -2.52 10.59 8.72
CA PRO A 31 -3.41 11.62 9.31
C PRO A 31 -2.71 12.65 10.23
N LYS A 32 -1.52 12.32 10.73
CA LYS A 32 -0.69 13.23 11.54
C LYS A 32 0.25 14.11 10.71
N SER A 33 0.41 13.81 9.42
CA SER A 33 1.18 14.62 8.50
C SER A 33 0.41 15.89 8.15
N ARG A 34 1.14 16.98 7.93
CA ARG A 34 0.57 18.22 7.40
C ARG A 34 0.82 18.21 5.89
N PRO A 35 -0.22 18.19 5.03
CA PRO A 35 -0.04 18.20 3.58
C PRO A 35 0.91 19.30 3.08
N GLU A 36 0.88 20.45 3.75
CA GLU A 36 1.63 21.64 3.32
C GLU A 36 3.13 21.48 3.51
N THR A 37 3.53 20.51 4.33
CA THR A 37 4.93 20.15 4.53
C THR A 37 5.51 19.37 3.35
N TYR A 38 4.67 18.77 2.50
CA TYR A 38 5.09 17.90 1.39
C TYR A 38 4.68 18.43 0.02
N ARG A 39 3.98 19.58 -0.01
CA ARG A 39 3.36 20.11 -1.22
C ARG A 39 4.40 20.47 -2.26
N ASP A 40 5.46 21.17 -1.86
CA ASP A 40 6.55 21.55 -2.76
C ASP A 40 7.23 20.31 -3.36
N GLU A 41 7.51 19.29 -2.55
CA GLU A 41 8.10 18.03 -3.03
C GLU A 41 7.19 17.26 -3.97
N ALA A 42 5.87 17.25 -3.71
CA ALA A 42 4.89 16.61 -4.57
C ALA A 42 4.77 17.33 -5.92
N ASP A 43 4.70 18.66 -5.90
CA ASP A 43 4.59 19.51 -7.09
C ASP A 43 5.81 19.38 -8.01
N ILE A 44 7.03 19.29 -7.44
CA ILE A 44 8.27 19.09 -8.20
C ILE A 44 8.22 17.84 -9.09
N VAL A 45 7.57 16.78 -8.61
CA VAL A 45 7.50 15.50 -9.33
C VAL A 45 6.15 15.27 -10.03
N GLY A 46 5.21 16.22 -9.91
CA GLY A 46 3.87 16.10 -10.48
C GLY A 46 2.97 15.08 -9.77
N ALA A 47 3.21 14.79 -8.49
CA ALA A 47 2.39 13.88 -7.70
C ALA A 47 1.20 14.61 -7.05
N HIS A 48 0.08 13.92 -6.90
CA HIS A 48 -1.14 14.48 -6.32
C HIS A 48 -1.32 14.06 -4.86
N ILE A 49 -1.38 15.02 -3.94
CA ILE A 49 -1.72 14.71 -2.54
C ILE A 49 -3.22 14.47 -2.42
N LEU A 50 -3.60 13.28 -1.95
CA LEU A 50 -4.99 12.90 -1.75
C LEU A 50 -5.59 13.61 -0.53
N VAL A 51 -6.85 14.02 -0.65
CA VAL A 51 -7.68 14.51 0.45
C VAL A 51 -8.73 13.49 0.87
N GLU A 52 -9.02 12.55 -0.02
CA GLU A 52 -9.96 11.46 0.16
C GLU A 52 -9.40 10.37 1.09
N PRO A 53 -10.28 9.66 1.82
CA PRO A 53 -9.85 8.49 2.58
C PRO A 53 -9.22 7.42 1.68
N LEU A 54 -8.08 6.86 2.10
CA LEU A 54 -7.39 5.81 1.35
C LEU A 54 -8.30 4.62 1.00
N ARG A 55 -9.26 4.26 1.86
CA ARG A 55 -10.22 3.16 1.58
C ARG A 55 -11.08 3.39 0.34
N ASP A 56 -11.28 4.64 -0.07
CA ASP A 56 -12.13 5.01 -1.20
C ASP A 56 -11.29 5.07 -2.49
N VAL A 57 -9.98 5.27 -2.39
CA VAL A 57 -9.04 5.40 -3.52
C VAL A 57 -8.25 4.11 -3.79
N LEU A 58 -7.81 3.40 -2.73
CA LEU A 58 -6.97 2.21 -2.84
C LEU A 58 -7.54 1.15 -3.79
N PRO A 59 -8.85 0.83 -3.82
CA PRO A 59 -9.39 -0.14 -4.76
C PRO A 59 -9.24 0.22 -6.24
N LEU A 60 -8.92 1.47 -6.56
CA LEU A 60 -8.70 1.96 -7.92
C LEU A 60 -7.22 1.89 -8.36
N ALA A 61 -6.30 1.58 -7.44
CA ALA A 61 -4.87 1.61 -7.73
C ALA A 61 -4.38 0.33 -8.42
N ASP A 62 -3.51 0.49 -9.41
CA ASP A 62 -2.80 -0.63 -10.05
C ASP A 62 -1.65 -1.18 -9.20
N ILE A 63 -0.96 -0.29 -8.49
CA ILE A 63 0.23 -0.58 -7.68
C ILE A 63 0.11 0.20 -6.37
N PHE A 64 0.49 -0.43 -5.26
CA PHE A 64 0.55 0.22 -3.95
C PHE A 64 1.97 0.21 -3.40
N VAL A 65 2.47 1.39 -3.03
CA VAL A 65 3.79 1.54 -2.39
C VAL A 65 3.60 2.12 -1.00
N SER A 66 4.21 1.50 0.00
CA SER A 66 4.14 1.94 1.39
C SER A 66 5.40 1.50 2.15
N THR A 67 5.65 2.06 3.33
CA THR A 67 6.50 1.39 4.33
C THR A 67 5.71 0.26 5.00
N TYR A 68 6.05 -0.16 6.23
CA TYR A 68 5.32 -1.15 7.01
C TYR A 68 3.98 -0.66 7.58
N SER A 69 3.09 -0.15 6.73
CA SER A 69 1.73 0.29 7.11
C SER A 69 0.76 -0.87 7.19
N SER A 70 -0.19 -0.84 8.14
CA SER A 70 -1.28 -1.82 8.22
C SER A 70 -2.13 -1.93 6.94
N THR A 71 -2.13 -0.87 6.12
CA THR A 71 -2.86 -0.80 4.84
C THR A 71 -2.25 -1.70 3.75
N VAL A 72 -1.02 -2.20 3.94
CA VAL A 72 -0.43 -3.25 3.09
C VAL A 72 -1.34 -4.48 3.04
N ARG A 73 -1.99 -4.84 4.16
CA ARG A 73 -2.93 -5.97 4.19
C ARG A 73 -4.16 -5.71 3.32
N TRP A 74 -4.62 -4.46 3.24
CA TRP A 74 -5.77 -4.11 2.41
C TRP A 74 -5.43 -4.25 0.94
N ALA A 75 -4.29 -3.70 0.52
CA ALA A 75 -3.81 -3.83 -0.85
C ALA A 75 -3.60 -5.31 -1.24
N ALA A 76 -3.02 -6.10 -0.35
CA ALA A 76 -2.84 -7.53 -0.56
C ALA A 76 -4.17 -8.29 -0.71
N MET A 77 -5.15 -8.07 0.18
CA MET A 77 -6.48 -8.70 0.08
C MET A 77 -7.26 -8.26 -1.18
N LEU A 78 -7.03 -7.04 -1.68
CA LEU A 78 -7.61 -6.55 -2.93
C LEU A 78 -6.90 -7.12 -4.17
N GLY A 79 -5.76 -7.80 -4.00
CA GLY A 79 -4.92 -8.25 -5.11
C GLY A 79 -4.29 -7.10 -5.87
N ILE A 80 -3.79 -6.08 -5.16
CA ILE A 80 -3.04 -4.97 -5.74
C ILE A 80 -1.56 -5.28 -5.59
N ALA A 81 -0.79 -5.17 -6.69
CA ALA A 81 0.65 -5.37 -6.65
C ALA A 81 1.29 -4.39 -5.65
N THR A 82 1.88 -4.91 -4.58
CA THR A 82 2.31 -4.09 -3.44
C THR A 82 3.82 -4.17 -3.23
N ILE A 83 4.44 -3.02 -2.96
CA ILE A 83 5.86 -2.89 -2.63
C ILE A 83 6.01 -2.24 -1.26
N ILE A 84 6.82 -2.84 -0.40
CA ILE A 84 7.32 -2.20 0.82
C ILE A 84 8.63 -1.48 0.52
N ALA A 85 8.65 -0.15 0.67
CA ALA A 85 9.86 0.64 0.67
C ALA A 85 10.43 0.77 2.09
N ASP A 86 11.48 0.01 2.41
CA ASP A 86 12.18 0.05 3.69
C ASP A 86 13.53 0.78 3.59
N PHE A 87 13.48 2.07 3.25
CA PHE A 87 14.69 2.90 3.10
C PHE A 87 15.38 3.20 4.45
N THR A 88 14.69 2.92 5.56
CA THR A 88 15.18 3.14 6.91
C THR A 88 15.72 1.87 7.59
N GLY A 89 15.68 0.73 6.90
CA GLY A 89 16.19 -0.54 7.42
C GLY A 89 15.46 -1.05 8.67
N LEU A 90 14.15 -0.81 8.78
CA LEU A 90 13.33 -1.28 9.91
C LEU A 90 13.25 -2.80 9.96
N ASN A 91 13.28 -3.46 8.80
CA ASN A 91 13.28 -4.91 8.65
C ASN A 91 12.19 -5.61 9.50
N TYR A 92 10.99 -5.05 9.51
CA TYR A 92 9.88 -5.62 10.26
C TYR A 92 9.38 -6.90 9.61
N ARG A 93 9.13 -7.91 10.47
CA ARG A 93 8.75 -9.25 10.06
C ARG A 93 7.24 -9.50 10.00
N MET A 94 6.44 -8.44 10.16
CA MET A 94 4.98 -8.55 10.30
C MET A 94 4.27 -9.02 9.03
N TYR A 95 4.97 -9.04 7.90
CA TYR A 95 4.47 -9.48 6.60
C TYR A 95 5.24 -10.67 6.02
N ASP A 96 6.06 -11.36 6.80
CA ASP A 96 6.82 -12.54 6.34
C ASP A 96 5.92 -13.66 5.79
N HIS A 97 4.64 -13.69 6.19
CA HIS A 97 3.64 -14.63 5.69
C HIS A 97 3.11 -14.26 4.29
N LEU A 98 3.33 -13.03 3.83
CA LEU A 98 2.99 -12.58 2.47
C LEU A 98 4.21 -12.77 1.56
N THR A 99 4.45 -14.00 1.14
CA THR A 99 5.67 -14.38 0.41
C THR A 99 5.85 -13.72 -0.95
N SER A 100 4.76 -13.28 -1.57
CA SER A 100 4.73 -12.58 -2.86
C SER A 100 4.95 -11.07 -2.72
N LEU A 101 5.07 -10.57 -1.49
CA LEU A 101 5.28 -9.16 -1.21
C LEU A 101 6.73 -8.75 -1.47
N SER A 102 6.92 -7.74 -2.32
CA SER A 102 8.26 -7.20 -2.61
C SER A 102 8.68 -6.21 -1.54
N VAL A 103 9.89 -6.38 -0.99
CA VAL A 103 10.52 -5.42 -0.07
C VAL A 103 11.76 -4.85 -0.75
N VAL A 104 11.81 -3.54 -0.91
CA VAL A 104 12.95 -2.81 -1.49
C VAL A 104 13.61 -1.94 -0.43
N ARG A 105 14.94 -1.79 -0.49
CA ARG A 105 15.71 -1.11 0.55
C ARG A 105 16.30 0.22 0.13
N ASP A 106 16.29 0.51 -1.16
CA ASP A 106 16.79 1.76 -1.69
C ASP A 106 16.02 2.21 -2.93
N GLN A 107 16.33 3.44 -3.37
CA GLN A 107 15.69 4.10 -4.49
C GLN A 107 15.89 3.35 -5.81
N ALA A 108 17.07 2.74 -6.01
CA ALA A 108 17.40 2.05 -7.25
C ALA A 108 16.59 0.76 -7.40
N ASP A 109 16.48 -0.01 -6.31
CA ASP A 109 15.66 -1.22 -6.24
C ASP A 109 14.18 -0.88 -6.41
N LEU A 110 13.68 0.17 -5.74
CA LEU A 110 12.31 0.62 -5.92
C LEU A 110 12.03 0.97 -7.38
N LYS A 111 12.88 1.79 -8.00
CA LYS A 111 12.71 2.21 -9.40
C LYS A 111 12.71 1.01 -10.34
N LYS A 112 13.61 0.05 -10.14
CA LYS A 112 13.68 -1.18 -10.94
C LYS A 112 12.39 -2.00 -10.85
N VAL A 113 11.94 -2.32 -9.63
CA VAL A 113 10.73 -3.12 -9.41
C VAL A 113 9.51 -2.40 -9.94
N LEU A 114 9.35 -1.12 -9.61
CA LEU A 114 8.20 -0.33 -10.02
C LEU A 114 8.14 -0.16 -11.54
N THR A 115 9.26 0.13 -12.20
CA THR A 115 9.31 0.24 -13.67
C THR A 115 8.89 -1.07 -14.33
N SER A 116 9.29 -2.22 -13.78
CA SER A 116 8.87 -3.53 -14.28
C SER A 116 7.36 -3.71 -14.17
N LEU A 117 6.77 -3.37 -13.02
CA LEU A 117 5.33 -3.52 -12.79
C LEU A 117 4.50 -2.55 -13.62
N VAL A 118 4.98 -1.32 -13.85
CA VAL A 118 4.29 -0.32 -14.67
C VAL A 118 4.26 -0.73 -16.15
N ARG A 119 5.34 -1.36 -16.65
CA ARG A 119 5.48 -1.68 -18.08
C ARG A 119 4.92 -3.03 -18.50
N ASP A 120 4.70 -3.94 -17.55
CA ASP A 120 4.26 -5.30 -17.82
C ASP A 120 3.01 -5.63 -17.02
N ASP A 121 1.85 -5.44 -17.65
CA ASP A 121 0.53 -5.76 -17.08
C ASP A 121 0.39 -7.24 -16.71
N THR A 122 1.05 -8.15 -17.46
CA THR A 122 0.97 -9.58 -17.20
C THR A 122 1.73 -9.92 -15.93
N SER A 123 2.95 -9.41 -15.79
CA SER A 123 3.75 -9.55 -14.57
C SER A 123 3.07 -8.89 -13.37
N ARG A 124 2.52 -7.68 -13.55
CA ARG A 124 1.75 -6.98 -12.49
C ARG A 124 0.55 -7.81 -12.04
N GLY A 125 -0.23 -8.35 -12.99
CA GLY A 125 -1.36 -9.22 -12.70
C GLY A 125 -0.97 -10.51 -11.98
N ALA A 126 0.16 -11.12 -12.34
CA ALA A 126 0.67 -12.31 -11.67
C ALA A 126 1.08 -12.04 -10.21
N VAL A 127 1.80 -10.93 -9.96
CA VAL A 127 2.17 -10.49 -8.60
C VAL A 127 0.93 -10.19 -7.76
N ALA A 128 -0.03 -9.46 -8.34
CA ALA A 128 -1.31 -9.16 -7.72
C ALA A 128 -2.08 -10.42 -7.31
N ALA A 129 -2.18 -11.40 -8.21
CA ALA A 129 -2.88 -12.66 -7.95
C ALA A 129 -2.19 -13.50 -6.86
N ALA A 130 -0.86 -13.62 -6.92
CA ALA A 130 -0.08 -14.35 -5.93
C ALA A 130 -0.18 -13.71 -4.54
N LEU A 131 -0.13 -12.37 -4.47
CA LEU A 131 -0.30 -11.65 -3.21
C LEU A 131 -1.70 -11.78 -2.63
N ARG A 132 -2.74 -11.84 -3.48
CA ARG A 132 -4.12 -12.10 -3.04
C ARG A 132 -4.27 -13.50 -2.45
N GLU A 133 -3.62 -14.49 -3.06
CA GLU A 133 -3.61 -15.86 -2.57
C GLU A 133 -2.94 -15.94 -1.20
N ASP A 134 -1.77 -15.31 -1.03
CA ASP A 134 -1.09 -15.21 0.26
C ASP A 134 -1.96 -14.53 1.33
N ALA A 135 -2.71 -13.50 0.93
CA ALA A 135 -3.58 -12.73 1.81
C ALA A 135 -4.90 -13.45 2.15
N SER A 136 -5.21 -14.59 1.54
CA SER A 136 -6.43 -15.36 1.82
C SER A 136 -6.54 -15.78 3.30
N LEU A 137 -5.40 -15.98 3.97
CA LEU A 137 -5.30 -16.29 5.39
C LEU A 137 -5.54 -15.08 6.31
N ILE A 138 -5.47 -13.86 5.78
CA ILE A 138 -5.72 -12.62 6.53
C ILE A 138 -7.22 -12.34 6.62
N GLY A 139 -7.92 -12.46 5.50
CA GLY A 139 -9.35 -12.19 5.43
C GLY A 139 -9.85 -11.91 4.01
N VAL A 140 -11.12 -11.50 3.92
CA VAL A 140 -11.81 -11.23 2.66
C VAL A 140 -12.43 -9.83 2.68
N LEU A 141 -12.15 -9.05 1.64
CA LEU A 141 -12.76 -7.74 1.37
C LEU A 141 -13.84 -7.86 0.29
N ASP A 142 -15.00 -8.41 0.65
CA ASP A 142 -16.16 -8.63 -0.24
C ASP A 142 -17.38 -7.76 0.13
N GLY A 143 -17.21 -6.79 1.03
CA GLY A 143 -18.29 -5.95 1.55
C GLY A 143 -19.26 -6.66 2.52
N GLN A 144 -19.07 -7.94 2.84
CA GLN A 144 -19.96 -8.71 3.71
C GLN A 144 -19.48 -8.78 5.17
N ALA A 145 -18.40 -8.07 5.52
CA ALA A 145 -17.81 -8.11 6.86
C ALA A 145 -18.82 -7.73 7.95
N CYS A 146 -19.56 -6.63 7.80
CA CYS A 146 -20.56 -6.19 8.77
C CYS A 146 -21.68 -7.23 8.94
N ARG A 147 -22.14 -7.83 7.83
CA ARG A 147 -23.16 -8.88 7.86
C ARG A 147 -22.67 -10.11 8.64
N ARG A 148 -21.43 -10.56 8.40
CA ARG A 148 -20.82 -11.70 9.11
C ARG A 148 -20.68 -11.42 10.60
N ILE A 149 -20.17 -10.24 10.96
CA ILE A 149 -20.01 -9.84 12.36
C ILE A 149 -21.37 -9.77 13.07
N TYR A 150 -22.37 -9.16 12.42
CA TYR A 150 -23.72 -9.06 12.96
C TYR A 150 -24.36 -10.44 13.18
N ALA A 151 -24.23 -11.35 12.21
CA ALA A 151 -24.74 -12.71 12.34
C ALA A 151 -24.09 -13.47 13.52
N ILE A 152 -22.78 -13.31 13.71
CA ILE A 152 -22.07 -13.89 14.87
C ILE A 152 -22.60 -13.29 16.17
N ALA A 153 -22.79 -11.98 16.25
CA ALA A 153 -23.31 -11.32 17.45
C ALA A 153 -24.72 -11.84 17.82
N LEU A 154 -25.62 -11.97 16.84
CA LEU A 154 -26.96 -12.54 17.06
C LEU A 154 -26.91 -13.99 17.55
N SER A 155 -26.05 -14.81 16.93
CA SER A 155 -25.84 -16.20 17.33
C SER A 155 -25.36 -16.31 18.79
N LEU A 156 -24.43 -15.45 19.21
CA LEU A 156 -23.93 -15.41 20.59
C LEU A 156 -25.00 -14.94 21.60
N CYS A 157 -25.98 -14.15 21.16
CA CYS A 157 -27.11 -13.72 21.97
C CYS A 157 -28.28 -14.73 22.00
N GLY A 158 -28.15 -15.91 21.37
CA GLY A 158 -29.21 -16.91 21.32
C GLY A 158 -30.35 -16.57 20.36
N GLN A 159 -30.16 -15.59 19.48
CA GLN A 159 -31.12 -15.19 18.45
C GLN A 159 -30.67 -15.76 17.10
N VAL A 160 -30.84 -17.05 16.88
CA VAL A 160 -30.61 -17.65 15.56
C VAL A 160 -31.89 -17.44 14.74
N GLN A 161 -31.80 -16.65 13.66
CA GLN A 161 -32.85 -16.62 12.63
C GLN A 161 -32.66 -17.87 11.76
N GLU A 162 -33.64 -18.77 11.79
CA GLU A 162 -33.81 -19.87 10.82
C GLU A 162 -34.04 -19.33 9.40
#